data_AF-B8ISC2-F1
#
_entry.id   AF-B8ISC2-F1
#
_cell.length_a   1.000
_cell.length_b   1.000
_cell.length_c   1.000
_cell.angle_alpha   90.00
_cell.angle_beta   90.00
_cell.angle_gamma   90.00
#
_symmetry.space_group_name_H-M   'P 1'
#
loop_
_entity.id
_entity.type
_entity.pdbx_description
1 polymer ?
#
loop_
_entity_poly.entity_id
_entity_poly.type
_entity_poly.pdbx_seq_one_letter_code
_entity_poly.pdbx_strand_id
1 'polypeptide(L)'
;MPRDLAGLRRDRAKASDRMNELTAAARGRSMTDDEQREFDAAAAQVRDLDAQIAAEEAERERTTAASLPRADAAEIARLCVEGGVPAMAATLLAEGVSTDDAKKRVAAAGEAKNLVMLARRKDSSIPEDLAATMLAEGKTVEQIRAALFDRLVAAEDRTSISSHPPAPQGNAGPAAAKANMKRQLEAMGLVTKEA
;
A
#
# COMPACT_ATOMS: atom_id res chain seq x y z
N MET A 1 18.96 -32.04 -1.50
CA MET A 1 19.51 -31.99 -2.88
C MET A 1 18.33 -32.11 -3.83
N PRO A 2 18.08 -31.12 -4.71
CA PRO A 2 17.00 -31.20 -5.69
C PRO A 2 17.23 -32.43 -6.58
N ARG A 3 16.22 -33.29 -6.73
CA ARG A 3 16.36 -34.47 -7.61
C ARG A 3 16.40 -34.02 -9.07
N ASP A 4 17.11 -34.78 -9.90
CA ASP A 4 17.13 -34.53 -11.33
C ASP A 4 15.76 -34.86 -11.94
N LEU A 5 14.98 -33.82 -12.19
CA LEU A 5 13.66 -33.90 -12.81
C LEU A 5 13.71 -34.52 -14.22
N ALA A 6 14.81 -34.35 -14.95
CA ALA A 6 15.02 -35.03 -16.22
C ALA A 6 15.27 -36.54 -16.03
N GLY A 7 15.95 -36.93 -14.94
CA GLY A 7 16.08 -38.31 -14.48
C GLY A 7 14.71 -38.94 -14.18
N LEU A 8 13.91 -38.30 -13.34
CA LEU A 8 12.58 -38.78 -12.95
C LEU A 8 11.65 -38.99 -14.17
N ARG A 9 11.64 -38.05 -15.12
CA ARG A 9 10.85 -38.17 -16.35
C ARG A 9 11.32 -39.32 -17.25
N ARG A 10 12.64 -39.57 -17.33
CA ARG A 10 13.19 -40.71 -18.07
C ARG A 10 12.80 -42.04 -17.43
N ASP A 11 12.85 -42.13 -16.10
CA ASP A 11 12.49 -43.35 -15.40
C ASP A 11 10.98 -43.63 -15.48
N ARG A 12 10.15 -42.58 -15.47
CA ARG A 12 8.71 -42.68 -15.70
C ARG A 12 8.38 -43.18 -17.10
N ALA A 13 9.11 -42.71 -18.12
CA ALA A 13 8.98 -43.21 -19.49
C ALA A 13 9.32 -44.70 -19.57
N LYS A 14 10.46 -45.13 -18.99
CA LYS A 14 10.85 -46.55 -18.96
C LYS A 14 9.81 -47.44 -18.26
N ALA A 15 9.24 -46.99 -17.14
CA ALA A 15 8.20 -47.73 -16.44
C ALA A 15 6.93 -47.86 -17.29
N SER A 16 6.55 -46.80 -18.00
CA SER A 16 5.43 -46.83 -18.95
C SER A 16 5.70 -47.72 -20.16
N ASP A 17 6.93 -47.73 -20.69
CA ASP A 17 7.32 -48.59 -21.80
C ASP A 17 7.24 -50.07 -21.39
N ARG A 18 7.66 -50.40 -20.17
CA ARG A 18 7.51 -51.75 -19.61
C ARG A 18 6.04 -52.19 -19.48
N MET A 19 5.14 -51.29 -19.09
CA MET A 19 3.69 -51.58 -19.08
C MET A 19 3.16 -51.86 -20.50
N ASN A 20 3.60 -51.08 -21.48
CA ASN A 20 3.21 -51.25 -22.87
C ASN A 20 3.75 -52.57 -23.44
N GLU A 21 4.98 -52.95 -23.11
CA GLU A 21 5.58 -54.24 -23.49
C GLU A 21 4.80 -55.43 -22.92
N LEU A 22 4.43 -55.39 -21.64
CA LEU A 22 3.62 -56.45 -21.02
C LEU A 22 2.24 -56.57 -21.67
N THR A 23 1.61 -55.43 -21.96
CA THR A 23 0.31 -55.39 -22.65
C THR A 23 0.42 -55.93 -24.09
N ALA A 24 1.51 -55.61 -24.78
CA ALA A 24 1.78 -56.11 -26.13
C ALA A 24 2.07 -57.62 -26.14
N ALA A 25 2.84 -58.11 -25.16
CA ALA A 25 3.18 -59.54 -25.00
C ALA A 25 1.97 -60.41 -24.67
N ALA A 26 0.96 -59.84 -24.02
CA ALA A 26 -0.31 -60.50 -23.71
C ALA A 26 -1.35 -60.36 -24.83
N ARG A 27 -1.08 -59.61 -25.91
CA ARG A 27 -2.08 -59.32 -26.94
C ARG A 27 -2.62 -60.59 -27.58
N GLY A 28 -3.93 -60.80 -27.46
CA GLY A 28 -4.61 -61.98 -27.99
C GLY A 28 -4.63 -63.20 -27.07
N ARG A 29 -4.13 -63.07 -25.84
CA ARG A 29 -4.28 -64.06 -24.75
C ARG A 29 -4.61 -63.35 -23.43
N SER A 30 -5.02 -64.12 -22.41
CA SER A 30 -5.05 -63.61 -21.04
C SER A 30 -3.62 -63.50 -20.50
N MET A 31 -3.32 -62.45 -19.74
CA MET A 31 -2.07 -62.36 -18.98
C MET A 31 -1.97 -63.52 -17.98
N THR A 32 -0.77 -64.04 -17.79
CA THR A 32 -0.49 -64.97 -16.69
C THR A 32 -0.44 -64.20 -15.36
N ASP A 33 -0.58 -64.91 -14.24
CA ASP A 33 -0.52 -64.29 -12.90
C ASP A 33 0.81 -63.57 -12.63
N ASP A 34 1.90 -64.03 -13.25
CA ASP A 34 3.21 -63.39 -13.15
C ASP A 34 3.27 -62.11 -13.98
N GLU A 35 2.76 -62.13 -15.22
CA GLU A 35 2.65 -60.94 -16.07
C GLU A 35 1.76 -59.88 -15.42
N GLN A 36 0.66 -60.30 -14.81
CA GLN A 36 -0.27 -59.40 -14.11
C GLN A 36 0.42 -58.73 -12.91
N ARG A 37 1.16 -59.52 -12.11
CA ARG A 37 1.95 -58.97 -10.98
C ARG A 37 3.01 -57.97 -11.45
N GLU A 38 3.70 -58.26 -12.55
CA GLU A 38 4.69 -57.32 -13.11
C GLU A 38 4.05 -56.03 -13.63
N PHE A 39 2.87 -56.12 -14.24
CA PHE A 39 2.12 -54.96 -14.71
C PHE A 39 1.65 -54.08 -13.54
N ASP A 40 1.10 -54.70 -12.49
CA ASP A 40 0.66 -53.97 -11.29
C ASP A 40 1.85 -53.28 -10.58
N ALA A 41 3.01 -53.94 -10.53
CA ALA A 41 4.24 -53.35 -10.00
C ALA A 41 4.73 -52.16 -10.85
N ALA A 42 4.73 -52.29 -12.18
CA ALA A 42 5.10 -51.19 -13.08
C ALA A 42 4.11 -50.02 -12.99
N ALA A 43 2.81 -50.30 -12.86
CA ALA A 43 1.78 -49.29 -12.66
C ALA A 43 1.93 -48.54 -11.32
N ALA A 44 2.28 -49.25 -10.24
CA ALA A 44 2.61 -48.62 -8.96
C ALA A 44 3.85 -47.71 -9.09
N GLN A 45 4.89 -48.17 -9.79
CA GLN A 45 6.10 -47.40 -10.03
C GLN A 45 5.83 -46.11 -10.83
N VAL A 46 4.96 -46.15 -11.85
CA VAL A 46 4.56 -44.94 -12.60
C VAL A 46 3.86 -43.93 -11.69
N ARG A 47 2.93 -44.40 -10.83
CA ARG A 47 2.22 -43.52 -9.89
C ARG A 47 3.18 -42.84 -8.90
N ASP A 48 4.14 -43.60 -8.37
CA ASP A 48 5.15 -43.07 -7.45
C ASP A 48 6.07 -42.05 -8.12
N LEU A 49 6.45 -42.30 -9.38
CA LEU A 49 7.28 -41.37 -10.15
C LEU A 49 6.51 -40.11 -10.54
N ASP A 50 5.23 -40.21 -10.91
CA ASP A 50 4.37 -39.06 -11.19
C ASP A 50 4.21 -38.19 -9.92
N ALA A 51 4.02 -38.80 -8.75
CA ALA A 51 3.97 -38.08 -7.47
C ALA A 51 5.28 -37.35 -7.15
N GLN A 52 6.44 -37.98 -7.42
CA GLN A 52 7.75 -37.37 -7.23
C GLN A 52 8.01 -36.22 -8.20
N ILE A 53 7.61 -36.36 -9.47
CA ILE A 53 7.71 -35.29 -10.47
C ILE A 53 6.86 -34.10 -10.03
N ALA A 54 5.60 -34.33 -9.64
CA ALA A 54 4.72 -33.26 -9.17
C ALA A 54 5.29 -32.53 -7.94
N ALA A 55 5.87 -33.26 -6.99
CA ALA A 55 6.51 -32.66 -5.81
C ALA A 55 7.72 -31.79 -6.17
N GLU A 56 8.60 -32.27 -7.06
CA GLU A 56 9.78 -31.51 -7.51
C GLU A 56 9.41 -30.29 -8.38
N GLU A 57 8.36 -30.39 -9.21
CA GLU A 57 7.83 -29.25 -9.96
C GLU A 57 7.29 -28.17 -9.01
N ALA A 58 6.53 -28.56 -7.98
CA ALA A 58 5.99 -27.65 -6.98
C ALA A 58 7.08 -27.00 -6.10
N GLU A 59 8.17 -27.70 -5.80
CA GLU A 59 9.34 -27.13 -5.11
C GLU A 59 10.09 -26.14 -5.99
N ARG A 60 10.31 -26.46 -7.28
CA ARG A 60 10.95 -25.55 -8.23
C ARG A 60 10.14 -24.27 -8.39
N GLU A 61 8.83 -24.38 -8.57
CA GLU A 61 7.93 -23.23 -8.70
C GLU A 61 7.97 -22.35 -7.45
N ARG A 62 7.95 -22.94 -6.25
CA ARG A 62 8.12 -22.21 -4.98
C ARG A 62 9.46 -21.49 -4.90
N THR A 63 10.56 -22.13 -5.30
CA THR A 63 11.88 -21.48 -5.27
C THR A 63 12.00 -20.33 -6.27
N THR A 64 11.39 -20.44 -7.44
CA THR A 64 11.34 -19.33 -8.41
C THR A 64 10.44 -18.19 -7.93
N ALA A 65 9.29 -18.48 -7.32
CA ALA A 65 8.39 -17.47 -6.78
C ALA A 65 8.98 -16.73 -5.57
N ALA A 66 9.82 -17.41 -4.78
CA ALA A 66 10.52 -16.82 -3.63
C ALA A 66 11.79 -16.06 -4.01
N SER A 67 12.21 -16.09 -5.28
CA SER A 67 13.47 -15.51 -5.76
C SER A 67 13.19 -14.30 -6.66
N LEU A 68 13.10 -13.11 -6.07
CA LEU A 68 13.27 -11.87 -6.84
C LEU A 68 14.67 -11.87 -7.48
N PRO A 69 14.79 -11.69 -8.81
CA PRO A 69 16.08 -11.49 -9.44
C PRO A 69 16.85 -10.35 -8.76
N ARG A 70 18.16 -10.52 -8.58
CA ARG A 70 19.00 -9.49 -7.92
C ARG A 70 18.94 -8.13 -8.63
N ALA A 71 18.70 -8.14 -9.94
CA ALA A 71 18.50 -6.93 -10.74
C ALA A 71 17.23 -6.18 -10.30
N ASP A 72 16.11 -6.89 -10.21
CA ASP A 72 14.81 -6.36 -9.78
C ASP A 72 14.87 -5.83 -8.35
N ALA A 73 15.57 -6.55 -7.46
CA ALA A 73 15.77 -6.08 -6.09
C ALA A 73 16.54 -4.76 -6.00
N ALA A 74 17.57 -4.59 -6.84
CA ALA A 74 18.34 -3.34 -6.92
C ALA A 74 17.51 -2.20 -7.53
N GLU A 75 16.66 -2.51 -8.51
CA GLU A 75 15.76 -1.53 -9.13
C GLU A 75 14.69 -1.04 -8.15
N ILE A 76 14.04 -1.95 -7.41
CA ILE A 76 13.07 -1.61 -6.36
C ILE A 76 13.71 -0.70 -5.30
N ALA A 77 14.94 -1.01 -4.87
CA ALA A 77 15.67 -0.18 -3.92
C ALA A 77 15.94 1.23 -4.46
N ARG A 78 16.34 1.37 -5.74
CA ARG A 78 16.52 2.67 -6.39
C ARG A 78 15.23 3.46 -6.46
N LEU A 79 14.14 2.83 -6.90
CA LEU A 79 12.82 3.45 -6.97
C LEU A 79 12.42 4.01 -5.60
N CYS A 80 12.58 3.25 -4.52
CA CYS A 80 12.26 3.70 -3.17
C CYS A 80 13.06 4.93 -2.73
N VAL A 81 14.34 5.00 -3.10
CA VAL A 81 15.19 6.17 -2.80
C VAL A 81 14.76 7.39 -3.61
N GLU A 82 14.52 7.23 -4.91
CA GLU A 82 14.05 8.30 -5.80
C GLU A 82 12.67 8.83 -5.39
N GLY A 83 11.78 7.95 -4.93
CA GLY A 83 10.47 8.32 -4.38
C GLY A 83 10.51 8.90 -2.96
N GLY A 84 11.69 9.01 -2.34
CA GLY A 84 11.85 9.57 -0.99
C GLY A 84 11.32 8.69 0.13
N VAL A 85 11.11 7.39 -0.12
CA VAL A 85 10.59 6.38 0.80
C VAL A 85 11.54 5.19 0.97
N PRO A 86 12.82 5.41 1.34
CA PRO A 86 13.81 4.33 1.42
C PRO A 86 13.45 3.23 2.43
N ALA A 87 12.69 3.57 3.48
CA ALA A 87 12.23 2.61 4.47
C ALA A 87 11.27 1.53 3.90
N MET A 88 10.63 1.79 2.76
CA MET A 88 9.75 0.82 2.09
C MET A 88 10.50 -0.25 1.30
N ALA A 89 11.80 -0.06 1.03
CA ALA A 89 12.55 -1.02 0.23
C ALA A 89 12.57 -2.41 0.89
N ALA A 90 12.78 -2.47 2.21
CA ALA A 90 12.83 -3.73 2.93
C ALA A 90 11.50 -4.50 2.86
N THR A 91 10.37 -3.82 2.96
CA THR A 91 9.05 -4.45 2.93
C THR A 91 8.70 -4.92 1.51
N LEU A 92 8.93 -4.09 0.49
CA LEU A 92 8.66 -4.46 -0.91
C LEU A 92 9.52 -5.64 -1.38
N LEU A 93 10.77 -5.70 -0.93
CA LEU A 93 11.67 -6.83 -1.21
C LEU A 93 11.25 -8.10 -0.47
N ALA A 94 10.81 -7.98 0.79
CA ALA A 94 10.32 -9.13 1.55
C ALA A 94 9.00 -9.69 1.00
N GLU A 95 8.13 -8.81 0.47
CA GLU A 95 6.87 -9.18 -0.16
C GLU A 95 7.02 -9.77 -1.56
N GLY A 96 8.21 -9.71 -2.17
CA GLY A 96 8.42 -10.27 -3.51
C GLY A 96 7.72 -9.47 -4.63
N VAL A 97 7.45 -8.18 -4.42
CA VAL A 97 6.63 -7.37 -5.33
C VAL A 97 7.35 -7.13 -6.66
N SER A 98 6.62 -7.15 -7.77
CA SER A 98 7.15 -6.82 -9.10
C SER A 98 7.68 -5.38 -9.15
N THR A 99 8.63 -5.09 -10.04
CA THR A 99 9.16 -3.73 -10.25
C THR A 99 8.07 -2.72 -10.63
N ASP A 100 7.11 -3.13 -11.46
CA ASP A 100 5.97 -2.30 -11.87
C ASP A 100 5.04 -1.96 -10.70
N ASP A 101 4.73 -2.92 -9.83
CA ASP A 101 3.88 -2.67 -8.67
C ASP A 101 4.62 -1.92 -7.57
N ALA A 102 5.92 -2.17 -7.40
CA ALA A 102 6.78 -1.38 -6.53
C ALA A 102 6.79 0.09 -6.97
N LYS A 103 6.91 0.38 -8.28
CA LYS A 103 6.86 1.74 -8.82
C LYS A 103 5.57 2.46 -8.48
N LYS A 104 4.41 1.80 -8.65
CA LYS A 104 3.10 2.40 -8.30
C LYS A 104 2.99 2.69 -6.80
N ARG A 105 3.41 1.75 -5.95
CA ARG A 105 3.35 1.90 -4.49
C ARG A 105 4.28 3.01 -4.00
N VAL A 106 5.50 3.08 -4.54
CA VAL A 106 6.48 4.12 -4.24
C VAL A 106 5.98 5.50 -4.67
N ALA A 107 5.38 5.62 -5.86
CA ALA A 107 4.81 6.88 -6.32
C ALA A 107 3.70 7.37 -5.38
N ALA A 108 2.75 6.50 -5.03
CA ALA A 108 1.67 6.83 -4.08
C ALA A 108 2.22 7.23 -2.70
N ALA A 109 3.25 6.53 -2.22
CA ALA A 109 3.86 6.83 -0.92
C ALA A 109 4.64 8.16 -0.92
N GLY A 110 5.34 8.47 -2.01
CA GLY A 110 6.02 9.75 -2.21
C GLY A 110 5.02 10.91 -2.26
N GLU A 111 3.92 10.76 -2.97
CA GLU A 111 2.84 11.76 -3.01
C GLU A 111 2.22 12.00 -1.63
N ALA A 112 1.88 10.94 -0.89
CA ALA A 112 1.33 11.05 0.46
C ALA A 112 2.30 11.76 1.42
N LYS A 113 3.60 11.44 1.35
CA LYS A 113 4.63 12.10 2.15
C LYS A 113 4.74 13.59 1.82
N ASN A 114 4.70 13.95 0.54
CA ASN A 114 4.71 15.35 0.11
C ASN A 114 3.48 16.12 0.60
N LEU A 115 2.29 15.51 0.57
CA LEU A 115 1.07 16.12 1.08
C LEU A 115 1.16 16.38 2.60
N VAL A 116 1.64 15.40 3.37
CA VAL A 116 1.85 15.58 4.82
C VAL A 116 2.89 16.67 5.10
N MET A 117 3.99 16.71 4.35
CA MET A 117 4.99 17.77 4.49
C MET A 117 4.42 19.16 4.21
N LEU A 118 3.60 19.31 3.17
CA LEU A 118 2.92 20.56 2.86
C LEU A 118 1.92 20.96 3.96
N ALA A 119 1.14 20.00 4.47
CA ALA A 119 0.22 20.24 5.57
C ALA A 119 0.98 20.65 6.84
N ARG A 120 2.13 20.04 7.13
CA ARG A 120 3.00 20.39 8.26
C ARG A 120 3.57 21.81 8.22
N ARG A 121 3.77 22.36 7.02
CA ARG A 121 4.16 23.77 6.87
C ARG A 121 3.07 24.74 7.31
N LYS A 122 1.80 24.30 7.26
CA LYS A 122 0.64 25.08 7.73
C LYS A 122 0.32 24.79 9.19
N ASP A 123 0.40 23.52 9.59
CA ASP A 123 0.18 23.07 10.95
C ASP A 123 1.28 22.10 11.39
N SER A 124 2.22 22.60 12.19
CA SER A 124 3.35 21.82 12.73
C SER A 124 2.95 20.68 13.66
N SER A 125 1.68 20.63 14.13
CA SER A 125 1.19 19.55 14.99
C SER A 125 0.91 18.25 14.23
N ILE A 126 0.90 18.28 12.89
CA ILE A 126 0.71 17.10 12.05
C ILE A 126 1.94 16.18 12.16
N PRO A 127 1.76 14.89 12.51
CA PRO A 127 2.87 13.93 12.60
C PRO A 127 3.54 13.71 11.23
N GLU A 128 4.86 13.59 11.24
CA GLU A 128 5.64 13.30 10.02
C GLU A 128 5.31 11.93 9.42
N ASP A 129 5.06 10.95 10.29
CA ASP A 129 4.77 9.56 9.93
C ASP A 129 3.28 9.31 9.58
N LEU A 130 2.47 10.36 9.53
CA LEU A 130 1.03 10.24 9.26
C LEU A 130 0.76 9.61 7.89
N ALA A 131 1.56 9.95 6.87
CA ALA A 131 1.44 9.38 5.53
C ALA A 131 1.66 7.86 5.55
N ALA A 132 2.70 7.39 6.22
CA ALA A 132 3.02 5.97 6.35
C ALA A 132 1.90 5.21 7.09
N THR A 133 1.37 5.81 8.16
CA THR A 133 0.27 5.23 8.94
C THR A 133 -0.99 5.08 8.08
N MET A 134 -1.39 6.12 7.36
CA MET A 134 -2.60 6.09 6.54
C MET A 134 -2.47 5.13 5.34
N LEU A 135 -1.29 5.00 4.75
CA LEU A 135 -1.04 4.01 3.70
C LEU A 135 -1.08 2.58 4.24
N ALA A 136 -0.57 2.34 5.46
CA ALA A 136 -0.68 1.04 6.12
C ALA A 136 -2.14 0.67 6.45
N GLU A 137 -2.99 1.67 6.72
CA GLU A 137 -4.44 1.51 6.86
C GLU A 137 -5.16 1.26 5.53
N GLY A 138 -4.45 1.24 4.40
CA GLY A 138 -5.00 1.03 3.06
C GLY A 138 -5.68 2.25 2.46
N LYS A 139 -5.47 3.46 3.02
CA LYS A 139 -6.05 4.68 2.46
C LYS A 139 -5.36 5.09 1.16
N THR A 140 -6.16 5.55 0.21
CA THR A 140 -5.64 6.09 -1.05
C THR A 140 -5.06 7.49 -0.84
N VAL A 141 -4.21 7.94 -1.76
CA VAL A 141 -3.63 9.31 -1.73
C VAL A 141 -4.73 10.38 -1.68
N GLU A 142 -5.84 10.18 -2.39
CA GLU A 142 -6.99 11.10 -2.36
C GLU A 142 -7.69 11.13 -1.00
N GLN A 143 -7.84 9.98 -0.33
CA GLN A 143 -8.38 9.92 1.03
C GLN A 143 -7.44 10.58 2.05
N ILE A 144 -6.12 10.42 1.86
CA ILE A 144 -5.11 11.11 2.67
C ILE A 144 -5.22 12.62 2.48
N ARG A 145 -5.35 13.07 1.24
CA ARG A 145 -5.57 14.49 0.92
C ARG A 145 -6.82 15.04 1.61
N ALA A 146 -7.96 14.36 1.47
CA ALA A 146 -9.21 14.79 2.11
C ALA A 146 -9.07 14.90 3.63
N ALA A 147 -8.52 13.89 4.29
CA ALA A 147 -8.34 13.91 5.75
C ALA A 147 -7.37 15.01 6.22
N LEU A 148 -6.32 15.32 5.43
CA LEU A 148 -5.42 16.43 5.72
C LEU A 148 -6.13 17.77 5.56
N PHE A 149 -6.97 17.95 4.53
CA PHE A 149 -7.78 19.14 4.36
C PHE A 149 -8.73 19.34 5.54
N ASP A 150 -9.49 18.32 5.94
CA ASP A 150 -10.42 18.41 7.07
C ASP A 150 -9.70 18.82 8.37
N ARG A 151 -8.49 18.30 8.60
CA ARG A 151 -7.67 18.69 9.75
C ARG A 151 -7.19 20.14 9.68
N LEU A 152 -6.74 20.59 8.51
CA LEU A 152 -6.29 21.97 8.32
C LEU A 152 -7.44 22.96 8.51
N VAL A 153 -8.62 22.67 7.95
CA VAL A 153 -9.84 23.48 8.16
C VAL A 153 -10.22 23.53 9.63
N ALA A 154 -10.22 22.38 10.32
CA ALA A 154 -10.51 22.34 11.75
C ALA A 154 -9.49 23.09 12.62
N ALA A 155 -8.23 23.22 12.16
CA ALA A 155 -7.21 24.04 12.82
C ALA A 155 -7.39 25.54 12.52
N GLU A 156 -7.79 25.89 11.30
CA GLU A 156 -8.12 27.27 10.91
C GLU A 156 -9.35 27.79 11.65
N ASP A 157 -10.41 26.97 11.81
CA ASP A 157 -11.60 27.33 12.59
C ASP A 157 -11.27 27.67 14.06
N ARG A 158 -10.28 26.99 14.65
CA ARG A 158 -9.81 27.30 16.02
C ARG A 158 -9.02 28.60 16.12
N THR A 159 -8.40 29.03 15.02
CA THR A 159 -7.56 30.24 14.97
C THR A 159 -8.25 31.44 14.33
N SER A 160 -9.49 31.28 13.86
CA SER A 160 -10.39 32.35 13.44
C SER A 160 -10.81 33.22 14.64
N ILE A 161 -9.88 34.03 15.11
CA ILE A 161 -10.18 35.15 16.01
C ILE A 161 -10.70 36.28 15.11
N SER A 162 -11.97 36.64 15.32
CA SER A 162 -12.64 37.81 14.75
C SER A 162 -11.67 38.99 14.64
N SER A 163 -11.37 39.42 13.41
CA SER A 163 -10.45 40.52 13.09
C SER A 163 -10.91 41.89 13.61
N HIS A 164 -12.14 41.97 14.11
CA HIS A 164 -12.66 43.12 14.82
C HIS A 164 -13.16 42.69 16.20
N PRO A 165 -12.54 43.14 17.32
CA PRO A 165 -13.32 43.27 18.52
C PRO A 165 -14.49 44.21 18.18
N PRO A 166 -15.76 43.85 18.46
CA PRO A 166 -16.82 44.85 18.36
C PRO A 166 -16.39 46.03 19.22
N ALA A 167 -16.35 47.23 18.62
CA ALA A 167 -15.97 48.44 19.33
C ALA A 167 -16.73 48.45 20.66
N PRO A 168 -16.07 48.73 21.80
CA PRO A 168 -16.74 48.73 23.09
C PRO A 168 -17.92 49.68 22.96
N GLN A 169 -19.14 49.13 22.94
CA GLN A 169 -20.36 49.90 23.06
C GLN A 169 -20.41 50.38 24.50
N GLY A 170 -19.58 51.39 24.79
CA GLY A 170 -19.71 52.16 26.01
C GLY A 170 -21.08 52.81 25.95
N ASN A 171 -21.96 52.40 26.85
CA ASN A 171 -23.18 53.14 27.14
C ASN A 171 -22.74 54.52 27.63
N ALA A 172 -22.60 55.48 26.70
CA ALA A 172 -22.29 56.85 27.02
C ALA A 172 -23.48 57.36 27.83
N GLY A 173 -23.33 57.34 29.16
CA GLY A 173 -24.41 57.65 30.09
C GLY A 173 -25.04 59.02 29.81
N PRO A 174 -26.19 59.33 30.42
CA PRO A 174 -27.00 60.51 30.09
C PRO A 174 -26.23 61.85 30.14
N ALA A 175 -25.12 61.93 30.88
CA ALA A 175 -24.23 63.10 30.89
C ALA A 175 -23.47 63.32 29.56
N ALA A 176 -22.98 62.26 28.92
CA ALA A 176 -22.28 62.33 27.65
C ALA A 176 -23.24 62.66 26.49
N ALA A 177 -24.48 62.16 26.55
CA ALA A 177 -25.53 62.53 25.61
C ALA A 177 -25.88 64.02 25.70
N LYS A 178 -26.02 64.56 26.92
CA LYS A 178 -26.25 66.00 27.14
C LYS A 178 -25.10 66.87 26.62
N ALA A 179 -23.85 66.45 26.85
CA ALA A 179 -22.68 67.18 26.37
C ALA A 179 -22.60 67.22 24.83
N ASN A 180 -22.95 66.12 24.16
CA ASN A 180 -22.99 66.07 22.70
C ASN A 180 -24.15 66.93 22.14
N MET A 181 -25.32 66.88 22.76
CA MET A 181 -26.47 67.70 22.38
C MET A 181 -26.19 69.20 22.58
N LYS A 182 -25.53 69.60 23.69
CA LYS A 182 -25.10 70.99 23.90
C LYS A 182 -24.15 71.46 22.80
N ARG A 183 -23.14 70.66 22.44
CA ARG A 183 -22.23 70.99 21.32
C ARG A 183 -22.95 71.11 19.99
N GLN A 184 -23.91 70.23 19.70
CA GLN A 184 -24.69 70.33 18.46
C GLN A 184 -25.55 71.59 18.43
N LEU A 185 -26.19 71.96 19.54
CA LEU A 185 -26.98 73.18 19.64
C LEU A 185 -26.12 74.45 19.53
N GLU A 186 -24.92 74.45 20.10
CA GLU A 186 -23.94 75.54 19.92
C GLU A 186 -23.45 75.62 18.46
N ALA A 187 -23.19 74.49 17.80
CA ALA A 187 -22.77 74.46 16.40
C ALA A 187 -23.87 74.94 15.44
N MET A 188 -25.13 74.73 15.79
CA MET A 188 -26.29 75.25 15.05
C MET A 188 -26.63 76.71 15.43
N GLY A 189 -25.86 77.35 16.32
CA GLY A 189 -26.05 78.74 16.72
C GLY A 189 -27.30 79.00 17.56
N LEU A 190 -27.92 77.95 18.10
CA LEU A 190 -29.16 78.02 18.88
C LEU A 190 -28.91 78.32 20.37
N VAL A 191 -27.67 78.21 20.84
CA VAL A 191 -27.26 78.51 22.22
C VAL A 191 -25.92 79.24 22.20
N THR A 192 -25.78 80.34 22.96
CA THR A 192 -24.54 81.10 23.05
C THR A 192 -23.51 80.35 23.90
N LYS A 193 -22.27 80.32 23.43
CA LYS A 193 -21.13 79.75 24.15
C LYS A 193 -20.92 80.54 25.44
N GLU A 194 -21.31 79.97 26.58
CA GLU A 194 -21.01 80.56 27.88
C GLU A 194 -19.48 80.58 28.06
N ALA A 195 -18.94 81.76 28.37
CA ALA A 195 -17.53 82.01 28.63
C ALA A 195 -17.10 81.51 30.01
#